data_AF-A0AAD9K6N0-F1
#
_entry.id   AF-A0AAD9K6N0-F1
#
_cell.length_a   1.000
_cell.length_b   1.000
_cell.length_c   1.000
_cell.angle_alpha   90.00
_cell.angle_beta   90.00
_cell.angle_gamma   90.00
#
_symmetry.space_group_name_H-M   'P 1'
#
loop_
_entity.id
_entity.type
_entity.pdbx_description
1 polymer ?
#
loop_
_entity_poly.entity_id
_entity_poly.type
_entity_poly.pdbx_seq_one_letter_code
_entity_poly.pdbx_strand_id
1 'polypeptide(L)'
;SSFLLANARIVEYPIVYCNDGFCKLSGYSRAEVMQKSSSCSFMYGDLTNTDVIKQIEQSFEKQEQEQVEILLYKKTRATDCRVYL
;
A
#
# COMPACT_ATOMS: atom_id res chain seq x y z
N SER A 1 11.32 1.78 10.70
CA SER A 1 10.56 0.72 10.04
C SER A 1 9.11 1.17 9.88
N SER A 2 8.52 1.02 8.69
CA SER A 2 7.15 1.41 8.35
C SER A 2 6.45 0.20 7.76
N PHE A 3 5.27 -0.17 8.28
CA PHE A 3 4.57 -1.37 7.82
C PHE A 3 3.05 -1.29 8.08
N LEU A 4 2.32 -2.09 7.31
CA LEU A 4 0.88 -2.32 7.41
C LEU A 4 0.64 -3.82 7.68
N LEU A 5 -0.48 -4.14 8.30
CA LEU A 5 -0.99 -5.52 8.39
C LEU A 5 -2.39 -5.55 7.84
N ALA A 6 -2.69 -6.57 7.04
CA ALA A 6 -3.97 -6.72 6.36
C ALA A 6 -4.60 -8.07 6.65
N ASN A 7 -5.93 -8.14 6.52
CA ASN A 7 -6.66 -9.39 6.66
C ASN A 7 -6.71 -10.13 5.32
N ALA A 8 -5.91 -11.19 5.19
CA ALA A 8 -5.84 -12.01 3.98
C ALA A 8 -7.12 -12.81 3.66
N ARG A 9 -8.13 -12.81 4.54
CA ARG A 9 -9.38 -13.60 4.38
C ARG A 9 -10.58 -12.80 3.89
N ILE A 10 -10.43 -11.48 3.73
CA ILE A 10 -11.50 -10.59 3.28
C ILE A 10 -11.11 -10.03 1.92
N VAL A 11 -12.10 -9.89 1.03
CA VAL A 11 -11.94 -9.26 -0.30
C VAL A 11 -11.31 -7.87 -0.13
N GLU A 12 -10.47 -7.47 -1.09
CA GLU A 12 -9.64 -6.27 -1.06
C GLU A 12 -8.51 -6.26 -0.01
N TYR A 13 -8.38 -7.30 0.82
CA TYR A 13 -7.34 -7.46 1.82
C TYR A 13 -7.23 -6.22 2.73
N PRO A 14 -8.27 -5.90 3.51
CA PRO A 14 -8.36 -4.65 4.23
C PRO A 14 -7.26 -4.54 5.29
N ILE A 15 -6.64 -3.36 5.37
CA ILE A 15 -5.64 -3.02 6.37
C ILE A 15 -6.31 -3.01 7.76
N VAL A 16 -5.81 -3.87 8.65
CA VAL A 16 -6.25 -3.99 10.04
C VAL A 16 -5.30 -3.33 11.03
N TYR A 17 -4.10 -2.97 10.60
CA TYR A 17 -3.16 -2.21 11.41
C TYR A 17 -2.20 -1.37 10.57
N CYS A 18 -1.87 -0.18 11.08
CA CYS A 18 -0.90 0.74 10.50
C CYS A 18 -0.06 1.36 11.60
N ASN A 19 1.27 1.25 11.48
CA ASN A 19 2.19 1.84 12.44
C ASN A 19 2.37 3.37 12.21
N ASP A 20 2.92 4.08 13.20
CA ASP A 20 3.16 5.52 13.07
C ASP A 20 4.17 5.86 11.97
N GLY A 21 5.09 4.95 11.66
CA GLY A 21 6.07 5.10 10.59
C GLY A 21 5.41 5.28 9.22
N PHE A 22 4.42 4.44 8.91
CA PHE A 22 3.66 4.56 7.67
C PHE A 22 2.83 5.85 7.63
N CYS A 23 2.17 6.24 8.72
CA CYS A 23 1.40 7.49 8.77
C CYS A 23 2.29 8.72 8.49
N LYS A 24 3.49 8.76 9.09
CA LYS A 24 4.45 9.84 8.87
C LYS A 24 4.99 9.86 7.44
N LEU A 25 5.28 8.69 6.86
CA LEU A 25 5.80 8.56 5.50
C LEU A 25 4.77 8.99 4.45
N SER A 26 3.56 8.44 4.55
CA SER A 26 2.48 8.62 3.56
C SER A 26 1.73 9.94 3.70
N GLY A 27 1.74 10.54 4.90
CA GLY A 27 0.96 11.72 5.25
C GLY A 27 -0.52 11.43 5.51
N TYR A 28 -0.94 10.15 5.47
CA TYR A 28 -2.30 9.75 5.86
C TYR A 28 -2.37 9.47 7.36
N SER A 29 -3.46 9.92 7.99
CA SER A 29 -3.75 9.53 9.36
C SER A 29 -4.14 8.05 9.43
N ARG A 30 -3.96 7.43 10.60
CA ARG A 30 -4.36 6.03 10.81
C ARG A 30 -5.82 5.79 10.44
N ALA A 31 -6.72 6.70 10.82
CA ALA A 31 -8.14 6.58 10.50
C ALA A 31 -8.43 6.54 8.98
N GLU A 32 -7.60 7.20 8.17
CA GLU A 32 -7.74 7.20 6.71
C GLU A 32 -7.19 5.93 6.04
N VAL A 33 -6.22 5.28 6.69
CA VAL A 33 -5.53 4.08 6.18
C VAL A 33 -6.26 2.80 6.57
N MET A 34 -6.82 2.75 7.78
CA MET A 34 -7.54 1.56 8.28
C MET A 34 -8.70 1.20 7.34
N GLN A 35 -8.91 -0.10 7.12
CA GLN A 35 -9.93 -0.65 6.23
C GLN A 35 -9.76 -0.33 4.72
N LYS A 36 -8.70 0.37 4.32
CA LYS A 36 -8.32 0.48 2.90
C LYS A 36 -7.65 -0.80 2.41
N SER A 37 -7.60 -0.99 1.10
CA SER A 37 -6.91 -2.12 0.49
C SER A 37 -5.41 -2.12 0.82
N SER A 38 -4.85 -3.29 1.09
CA SER A 38 -3.41 -3.45 1.37
C SER A 38 -2.51 -3.27 0.16
N SER A 39 -3.06 -3.29 -1.07
CA SER A 39 -2.33 -2.87 -2.28
C SER A 39 -2.02 -1.36 -2.27
N CYS A 40 -2.58 -0.61 -1.31
CA CYS A 40 -2.41 0.83 -1.19
C CYS A 40 -2.91 1.59 -2.44
N SER A 41 -3.94 1.07 -3.11
CA SER A 41 -4.53 1.65 -4.33
C SER A 41 -4.96 3.12 -4.18
N PHE A 42 -5.33 3.55 -2.97
CA PHE A 42 -5.64 4.93 -2.64
C PHE A 42 -4.44 5.90 -2.74
N MET A 43 -3.22 5.37 -2.86
CA MET A 43 -1.97 6.13 -3.03
C MET A 43 -1.43 6.07 -4.45
N TYR A 44 -2.11 5.43 -5.41
CA TYR A 44 -1.67 5.42 -6.80
C TYR A 44 -1.81 6.81 -7.43
N GLY A 45 -1.00 7.06 -8.45
CA GLY A 45 -1.09 8.24 -9.29
C GLY A 45 -0.45 8.01 -10.66
N ASP A 46 -0.26 9.10 -11.41
CA ASP A 46 0.00 9.03 -12.85
C ASP A 46 1.28 8.26 -13.24
N LEU A 47 2.28 8.23 -12.35
CA LEU A 47 3.55 7.51 -12.56
C LEU A 47 3.64 6.16 -11.84
N THR A 48 2.56 5.72 -11.19
CA THR A 48 2.53 4.38 -10.57
C THR A 48 2.51 3.32 -11.68
N ASN A 49 3.51 2.44 -11.69
CA ASN A 49 3.67 1.43 -12.74
C ASN A 49 2.57 0.36 -12.65
N THR A 50 1.78 0.22 -13.70
CA THR A 50 0.67 -0.75 -13.79
C THR A 50 1.12 -2.20 -13.79
N ASP A 51 2.32 -2.51 -14.30
CA ASP A 51 2.84 -3.88 -14.30
C ASP A 51 3.23 -4.32 -12.88
N VAL A 52 3.75 -3.39 -12.07
CA VAL A 52 4.02 -3.64 -10.65
C VAL A 52 2.72 -3.83 -9.86
N ILE A 53 1.67 -3.06 -10.18
CA ILE A 53 0.33 -3.27 -9.58
C ILE A 53 -0.16 -4.70 -9.85
N LYS A 54 -0.11 -5.15 -11.11
CA LYS A 54 -0.51 -6.51 -11.48
C LYS A 54 0.33 -7.57 -10.77
N GLN A 55 1.63 -7.34 -10.63
CA GLN A 55 2.53 -8.25 -9.90
C GLN A 55 2.08 -8.41 -8.44
N ILE A 56 1.79 -7.30 -7.75
CA ILE A 56 1.28 -7.32 -6.36
C ILE A 56 -0.04 -8.09 -6.27
N GLU A 57 -0.98 -7.81 -7.17
CA GLU A 57 -2.29 -8.48 -7.20
C GLU A 57 -2.13 -9.99 -7.39
N GLN A 58 -1.26 -10.42 -8.32
CA GLN A 58 -0.96 -11.83 -8.53
C GLN A 58 -0.32 -12.50 -7.31
N SER A 59 0.57 -11.82 -6.60
CA SER A 59 1.19 -12.36 -5.38
C SER A 59 0.16 -12.55 -4.26
N PHE A 60 -0.83 -11.64 -4.15
CA PHE A 60 -1.95 -11.82 -3.21
C PHE A 60 -2.82 -13.02 -3.59
N GLU A 61 -3.15 -13.19 -4.87
CA GLU A 61 -3.93 -14.33 -5.35
C GLU A 61 -3.23 -15.67 -5.12
N LYS A 62 -1.91 -15.72 -5.35
CA LYS A 62 -1.08 -16.92 -5.14
C LYS A 62 -0.73 -17.17 -3.68
N GLN A 63 -0.94 -16.19 -2.80
CA GLN A 63 -0.52 -16.23 -1.39
C GLN A 63 0.99 -16.46 -1.24
N GLU A 64 1.77 -15.88 -2.14
CA GLU A 64 3.24 -16.00 -2.17
C GLU A 64 3.89 -14.73 -1.59
N GLN A 65 5.06 -14.92 -0.98
CA GLN A 65 5.88 -13.79 -0.56
C GLN A 65 6.54 -13.18 -1.80
N GLU A 66 6.40 -11.88 -1.97
CA GLU A 66 6.98 -11.09 -3.04
C GLU A 66 7.69 -9.87 -2.45
N GLN A 67 8.67 -9.31 -3.16
CA GLN A 67 9.27 -8.02 -2.83
C GLN A 67 9.32 -7.16 -4.10
N VAL A 68 8.62 -6.03 -4.10
CA VAL A 68 8.56 -5.10 -5.24
C VAL A 68 8.82 -3.65 -4.82
N GLU A 69 9.41 -2.88 -5.72
CA GLU A 69 9.48 -1.42 -5.59
C GLU A 69 8.32 -0.78 -6.34
N ILE A 70 7.50 0.01 -5.64
CA ILE A 70 6.38 0.75 -6.23
C ILE A 70 6.45 2.25 -5.90
N LEU A 71 6.11 3.08 -6.88
CA LEU A 71 5.95 4.52 -6.71
C LEU A 71 4.52 4.83 -6.26
N LEU A 72 4.38 5.39 -5.06
CA LEU A 72 3.12 5.82 -4.46
C LEU A 72 3.15 7.32 -4.19
N TYR A 73 1.98 7.95 -4.05
CA TYR A 73 1.82 9.38 -3.80
C TYR A 73 1.42 9.62 -2.35
N LYS A 74 2.09 10.60 -1.72
CA LYS A 74 1.65 11.10 -0.41
C LYS A 74 0.29 11.76 -0.51
N LYS A 75 -0.41 11.89 0.61
CA LYS A 75 -1.72 12.55 0.71
C LYS A 75 -1.78 13.93 0.04
N THR A 76 -0.75 14.76 0.22
CA THR A 76 -0.71 16.12 -0.36
C THR A 76 -0.41 16.12 -1.86
N ARG A 77 -0.07 14.97 -2.45
CA ARG A 77 0.37 14.79 -3.84
C ARG A 77 1.56 15.66 -4.28
N ALA A 78 2.18 16.37 -3.33
CA ALA A 78 3.29 17.28 -3.60
C ALA A 78 4.64 16.55 -3.79
N THR A 79 4.75 15.31 -3.29
CA THR A 79 5.92 14.45 -3.42
C THR A 79 5.50 12.99 -3.54
N ASP A 80 6.25 12.21 -4.32
CA ASP A 80 6.15 10.76 -4.33
C ASP A 80 6.82 10.15 -3.09
N CYS A 81 6.43 8.92 -2.79
CA CYS A 81 7.09 8.01 -1.88
C CYS A 81 7.32 6.72 -2.64
N ARG A 82 8.59 6.35 -2.81
CA ARG A 82 8.95 5.00 -3.21
C ARG A 82 8.82 4.12 -1.97
N VAL A 83 7.92 3.15 -2.06
CA VAL A 83 7.68 2.18 -0.98
C VAL A 83 8.04 0.81 -1.52
N TYR A 84 8.77 0.05 -0.71
CA TYR A 84 9.04 -1.36 -0.96
C TYR A 84 7.92 -2.15 -0.29
N LEU A 85 7.10 -2.83 -1.10
CA LEU A 85 6.06 -3.74 -0.64
C LEU A 85 6.57 -5.18 -0.66
#